data_AF-A0A0C3BI20-F1
#
_entry.id   AF-A0A0C3BI20-F1
#
_cell.length_a   1.000
_cell.length_b   1.000
_cell.length_c   1.000
_cell.angle_alpha   90.00
_cell.angle_beta   90.00
_cell.angle_gamma   90.00
#
_symmetry.space_group_name_H-M   'P 1'
#
loop_
_entity.id
_entity.type
_entity.pdbx_description
1 polymer ?
#
loop_
_entity_poly.entity_id
_entity_poly.type
_entity_poly.pdbx_seq_one_letter_code
_entity_poly.pdbx_strand_id
1 'polypeptide(L)'
;MRMVFGNNSIQGDLYNTTADAPLGHSLGLRHEYRWGLYHYCAYILEPTTTGVCSNTTFSLAWTPFEALRDDVSPKYFVQVNEFIISSLRDSPYLGTLSRVAYWLILVATIATICVIPLSACKTTLTFLLAAILSCGSAASLLIAASMWSSIVSHVQATNKTQTGIVADAGQSLWLTWAAFAFSLLSVLPYVVSSRTYRRY
;
A
#
# COMPACT_ATOMS: atom_id res chain seq x y z
N MET A 1 -4.56 0.41 2.00
CA MET A 1 -5.53 1.45 1.58
C MET A 1 -6.94 0.92 1.77
N ARG A 2 -7.90 1.75 2.16
CA ARG A 2 -9.30 1.34 2.41
C ARG A 2 -10.23 2.15 1.51
N MET A 3 -11.18 1.52 0.85
CA MET A 3 -12.30 2.18 0.16
C MET A 3 -13.60 1.62 0.67
N VAL A 4 -14.54 2.52 0.96
CA VAL A 4 -15.88 2.18 1.42
C VAL A 4 -16.87 2.81 0.44
N PHE A 5 -17.82 2.01 0.00
CA PHE A 5 -18.94 2.46 -0.82
C PHE A 5 -20.12 2.77 0.11
N GLY A 6 -20.62 4.00 0.03
CA GLY A 6 -21.76 4.47 0.80
C GLY A 6 -23.04 3.73 0.40
N ASN A 7 -23.85 3.38 1.40
CA ASN A 7 -25.10 2.66 1.25
C ASN A 7 -26.22 3.58 0.73
N ASN A 8 -26.06 4.09 -0.49
CA ASN A 8 -27.04 4.95 -1.12
C ASN A 8 -27.60 4.24 -2.35
N SER A 9 -28.64 3.43 -2.13
CA SER A 9 -29.72 3.17 -3.09
C SER A 9 -29.35 2.71 -4.51
N ILE A 10 -28.24 1.99 -4.69
CA ILE A 10 -27.98 1.32 -5.98
C ILE A 10 -28.54 -0.10 -5.88
N GLN A 11 -29.52 -0.35 -6.74
CA GLN A 11 -30.33 -1.56 -6.94
C GLN A 11 -29.72 -2.85 -6.36
N GLY A 12 -30.54 -3.66 -5.68
CA GLY A 12 -30.14 -4.92 -5.01
C GLY A 12 -29.49 -6.01 -5.87
N ASP A 13 -29.12 -5.73 -7.13
CA ASP A 13 -28.35 -6.58 -8.06
C ASP A 13 -26.92 -6.05 -8.30
N LEU A 14 -26.54 -4.88 -7.74
CA LEU A 14 -25.17 -4.33 -7.86
C LEU A 14 -24.22 -4.90 -6.81
N TYR A 15 -24.70 -5.04 -5.58
CA TYR A 15 -23.90 -5.56 -4.47
C TYR A 15 -24.08 -7.06 -4.34
N ASN A 16 -22.98 -7.76 -4.13
CA ASN A 16 -23.02 -9.18 -3.82
C ASN A 16 -23.45 -9.39 -2.36
N THR A 17 -24.40 -10.29 -2.15
CA THR A 17 -24.90 -10.70 -0.82
C THR A 17 -24.23 -11.97 -0.30
N THR A 18 -23.44 -12.66 -1.14
CA THR A 18 -22.76 -13.91 -0.78
C THR A 18 -21.30 -13.67 -0.38
N ALA A 19 -20.96 -14.14 0.82
CA ALA A 19 -19.63 -13.97 1.41
C ALA A 19 -18.51 -14.69 0.63
N ASP A 20 -18.79 -15.90 0.14
CA ASP A 20 -17.77 -16.81 -0.42
C ASP A 20 -17.57 -16.69 -1.93
N ALA A 21 -18.22 -15.72 -2.57
CA ALA A 21 -18.06 -15.53 -4.01
C ALA A 21 -16.61 -15.17 -4.37
N PRO A 22 -16.05 -15.71 -5.46
CA PRO A 22 -14.74 -15.31 -5.92
C PRO A 22 -14.74 -13.85 -6.42
N LEU A 23 -13.65 -13.14 -6.15
CA LEU A 23 -13.38 -11.78 -6.64
C LEU A 23 -13.03 -11.81 -8.13
N GLY A 24 -13.44 -10.79 -8.89
CA GLY A 24 -13.15 -10.60 -10.31
C GLY A 24 -14.03 -11.43 -11.26
N HIS A 25 -15.17 -11.93 -10.78
CA HIS A 25 -16.09 -12.78 -11.56
C HIS A 25 -17.41 -12.10 -11.91
N SER A 26 -17.49 -10.76 -11.87
CA SER A 26 -18.69 -9.97 -12.18
C SER A 26 -19.93 -10.32 -11.33
N LEU A 27 -19.70 -10.83 -10.11
CA LEU A 27 -20.76 -11.31 -9.19
C LEU A 27 -21.31 -10.21 -8.28
N GLY A 28 -20.92 -8.96 -8.51
CA GLY A 28 -21.36 -7.80 -7.75
C GLY A 28 -20.26 -7.19 -6.88
N LEU A 29 -20.37 -5.89 -6.64
CA LEU A 29 -19.49 -5.11 -5.77
C LEU A 29 -19.64 -5.51 -4.31
N ARG A 30 -18.60 -5.25 -3.53
CA ARG A 30 -18.63 -5.32 -2.07
C ARG A 30 -18.63 -3.93 -1.44
N HIS A 31 -18.99 -3.87 -0.16
CA HIS A 31 -19.16 -2.59 0.53
C HIS A 31 -17.83 -1.97 0.93
N GLU A 32 -16.82 -2.79 1.22
CA GLU A 32 -15.51 -2.33 1.63
C GLU A 32 -14.40 -3.11 0.94
N TYR A 33 -13.42 -2.38 0.40
CA TYR A 33 -12.22 -2.95 -0.20
C TYR A 33 -10.98 -2.47 0.56
N ARG A 34 -10.12 -3.41 0.92
CA ARG A 34 -8.84 -3.17 1.58
C ARG A 34 -7.71 -3.70 0.72
N TRP A 35 -6.81 -2.83 0.32
CA TRP A 35 -5.60 -3.20 -0.40
C TRP A 35 -4.41 -3.27 0.56
N GLY A 36 -3.75 -4.43 0.55
CA GLY A 36 -2.42 -4.63 1.11
C GLY A 36 -1.35 -4.61 0.02
N LEU A 37 -0.12 -4.95 0.42
CA LEU A 37 1.05 -5.00 -0.48
C LEU A 37 1.06 -6.27 -1.36
N TYR A 38 0.39 -7.34 -0.93
CA TYR A 38 0.45 -8.67 -1.56
C TYR A 38 -0.90 -9.17 -2.08
N HIS A 39 -1.99 -8.69 -1.51
CA HIS A 39 -3.35 -9.08 -1.87
C HIS A 39 -4.27 -7.91 -1.56
N TYR A 40 -5.46 -7.95 -2.14
CA TYR A 40 -6.56 -7.11 -1.72
C TYR A 40 -7.69 -7.99 -1.20
N CYS A 41 -8.44 -7.50 -0.24
CA CYS A 41 -9.59 -8.18 0.32
C CYS A 41 -10.81 -7.28 0.22
N ALA A 42 -11.95 -7.89 -0.04
CA ALA A 42 -13.20 -7.17 -0.16
C ALA A 42 -14.25 -7.81 0.76
N TYR A 43 -14.99 -6.97 1.47
CA TYR A 43 -15.83 -7.33 2.61
C TYR A 43 -17.27 -6.86 2.41
N ILE A 44 -18.20 -7.70 2.84
CA ILE A 44 -19.62 -7.37 2.96
C ILE A 44 -19.87 -7.02 4.43
N LEU A 45 -20.52 -5.89 4.70
CA LEU A 45 -20.69 -5.38 6.07
C LEU A 45 -21.97 -5.89 6.75
N GLU A 46 -22.97 -6.35 6.01
CA GLU A 46 -24.26 -6.82 6.53
C GLU A 46 -24.57 -8.25 6.04
N PRO A 47 -24.99 -9.21 6.89
CA PRO A 47 -25.23 -9.14 8.34
C PRO A 47 -23.99 -9.44 9.23
N THR A 48 -22.90 -9.95 8.65
CA THR A 48 -21.62 -10.21 9.35
C THR A 48 -20.47 -9.74 8.48
N THR A 49 -19.42 -9.15 9.05
CA THR A 49 -18.23 -8.75 8.30
C THR A 49 -17.48 -9.98 7.78
N THR A 50 -17.87 -10.43 6.59
CA THR A 50 -17.27 -11.56 5.89
C THR A 50 -16.70 -11.08 4.58
N GLY A 51 -15.53 -11.60 4.22
CA GLY A 51 -14.85 -11.19 3.01
C GLY A 51 -13.91 -12.26 2.50
N VAL A 52 -13.60 -12.14 1.22
CA VAL A 52 -12.63 -13.00 0.52
C VAL A 52 -11.48 -12.10 0.07
N CYS A 53 -10.28 -12.68 0.03
CA CYS A 53 -9.09 -12.03 -0.47
C CYS A 53 -8.71 -12.58 -1.85
N SER A 54 -8.10 -11.72 -2.67
CA SER A 54 -7.51 -12.11 -3.93
C SER A 54 -6.34 -13.06 -3.72
N ASN A 55 -5.91 -13.70 -4.81
CA ASN A 55 -4.63 -14.43 -4.81
C ASN A 55 -3.48 -13.53 -4.34
N THR A 56 -2.60 -14.09 -3.52
CA THR A 56 -1.39 -13.43 -3.07
C THR A 56 -0.41 -13.35 -4.23
N THR A 57 -0.13 -12.14 -4.70
CA THR A 57 0.87 -11.91 -5.73
C THR A 57 1.97 -11.02 -5.19
N PHE A 58 3.19 -11.32 -5.60
CA PHE A 58 4.34 -10.51 -5.23
C PHE A 58 4.30 -9.21 -6.03
N SER A 59 4.45 -8.05 -5.36
CA SER A 59 4.37 -6.74 -6.00
C SER A 59 3.00 -6.49 -6.68
N LEU A 60 1.92 -6.67 -5.92
CA LEU A 60 0.57 -6.36 -6.38
C LEU A 60 0.49 -4.88 -6.78
N ALA A 61 0.16 -4.63 -8.05
CA ALA A 61 -0.09 -3.28 -8.53
C ALA A 61 -1.41 -2.75 -7.95
N TRP A 62 -1.40 -1.51 -7.48
CA TRP A 62 -2.60 -0.88 -6.96
C TRP A 62 -3.48 -0.34 -8.09
N THR A 63 -4.37 -1.18 -8.61
CA THR A 63 -5.31 -0.86 -9.71
C THR A 63 -6.77 -0.99 -9.23
N PRO A 64 -7.27 -0.03 -8.43
CA PRO A 64 -8.62 -0.13 -7.87
C PRO A 64 -9.69 -0.17 -8.96
N PHE A 65 -9.56 0.63 -10.03
CA PHE A 65 -10.53 0.67 -11.12
C PHE A 65 -10.73 -0.68 -11.79
N GLU A 66 -9.65 -1.42 -12.07
CA GLU A 66 -9.73 -2.74 -12.68
C GLU A 66 -10.39 -3.73 -11.72
N ALA A 67 -9.98 -3.75 -10.46
CA ALA A 67 -10.56 -4.63 -9.44
C ALA A 67 -12.06 -4.38 -9.24
N LEU A 68 -12.50 -3.12 -9.18
CA LEU A 68 -13.92 -2.76 -9.09
C LEU A 68 -14.67 -3.16 -10.36
N ARG A 69 -14.10 -2.83 -11.54
CA ARG A 69 -14.74 -3.12 -12.82
C ARG A 69 -14.93 -4.63 -12.99
N ASP A 70 -13.97 -5.44 -12.61
CA ASP A 70 -14.05 -6.90 -12.79
C ASP A 70 -15.04 -7.56 -11.81
N ASP A 71 -15.39 -6.89 -10.70
CA ASP A 71 -16.43 -7.33 -9.76
C ASP A 71 -17.85 -6.92 -10.19
N VAL A 72 -17.98 -5.85 -10.97
CA VAL A 72 -19.28 -5.32 -11.40
C VAL A 72 -19.93 -6.23 -12.44
N SER A 73 -21.25 -6.43 -12.31
CA SER A 73 -22.04 -7.13 -13.33
C SER A 73 -22.06 -6.34 -14.64
N PRO A 74 -21.94 -6.98 -15.82
CA PRO A 74 -21.80 -6.31 -17.10
C PRO A 74 -22.95 -5.35 -17.45
N LYS A 75 -24.11 -5.54 -16.83
CA LYS A 75 -25.27 -4.64 -16.97
C LYS A 75 -24.98 -3.22 -16.48
N TYR A 76 -24.08 -3.07 -15.51
CA TYR A 76 -23.78 -1.80 -14.85
C TYR A 76 -22.44 -1.18 -15.28
N PHE A 77 -21.73 -1.78 -16.25
CA PHE A 77 -20.42 -1.28 -16.69
C PHE A 77 -20.44 0.17 -17.18
N VAL A 78 -21.48 0.58 -17.90
CA VAL A 78 -21.59 1.95 -18.42
C VAL A 78 -21.74 2.94 -17.26
N GLN A 79 -22.65 2.66 -16.32
CA GLN A 79 -22.89 3.52 -15.17
C GLN A 79 -21.68 3.58 -14.24
N VAL A 80 -21.00 2.45 -14.00
CA VAL A 80 -19.80 2.41 -13.17
C VAL A 80 -18.63 3.15 -13.82
N ASN A 81 -18.47 3.06 -15.15
CA ASN A 81 -17.40 3.77 -15.85
C ASN A 81 -17.61 5.30 -15.89
N GLU A 82 -18.85 5.77 -15.81
CA GLU A 82 -19.19 7.19 -15.64
C GLU A 82 -19.09 7.65 -14.18
N PHE A 83 -19.39 6.76 -13.23
CA PHE A 83 -19.39 7.06 -11.80
C PHE A 83 -18.01 7.01 -11.16
N ILE A 84 -17.13 6.13 -11.65
CA ILE A 84 -15.75 6.06 -11.16
C ILE A 84 -14.96 7.26 -11.70
N ILE A 85 -14.60 8.14 -10.77
CA ILE A 85 -13.90 9.41 -11.01
C ILE A 85 -12.52 9.18 -11.66
N SER A 86 -12.08 10.15 -12.46
CA SER A 86 -10.79 10.14 -13.16
C SER A 86 -9.59 9.79 -12.26
N SER A 87 -9.62 10.23 -11.00
CA SER A 87 -8.59 9.97 -9.99
C SER A 87 -8.32 8.48 -9.72
N LEU A 88 -9.33 7.62 -9.92
CA LEU A 88 -9.24 6.16 -9.76
C LEU A 88 -8.96 5.46 -11.09
N ARG A 89 -9.25 6.13 -12.21
CA ARG A 89 -9.18 5.59 -13.57
C ARG A 89 -7.76 5.52 -14.12
N ASP A 90 -6.82 6.27 -13.54
CA ASP A 90 -5.39 6.25 -13.90
C ASP A 90 -4.68 4.98 -13.36
N SER A 91 -5.18 3.80 -13.73
CA SER A 91 -4.64 2.50 -13.33
C SER A 91 -3.15 2.30 -13.68
N PRO A 92 -2.61 2.71 -14.84
CA PRO A 92 -1.19 2.49 -15.13
C PRO A 92 -0.27 3.36 -14.25
N TYR A 93 -0.68 4.59 -13.95
CA TYR A 93 0.07 5.51 -13.10
C TYR A 93 0.11 5.00 -11.65
N LEU A 94 -1.07 4.70 -11.10
CA LEU A 94 -1.25 4.17 -9.75
C LEU A 94 -0.57 2.81 -9.56
N GLY A 95 -0.70 1.92 -10.55
CA GLY A 95 -0.10 0.60 -10.56
C GLY A 95 1.43 0.65 -10.62
N THR A 96 2.00 1.54 -11.45
CA THR A 96 3.46 1.67 -11.57
C THR A 96 4.07 2.27 -10.30
N LEU A 97 3.47 3.34 -9.76
CA LEU A 97 3.98 3.98 -8.55
C LEU A 97 3.93 3.06 -7.32
N SER A 98 2.80 2.36 -7.12
CA SER A 98 2.66 1.41 -6.02
C SER A 98 3.66 0.26 -6.11
N ARG A 99 3.92 -0.24 -7.33
CA ARG A 99 4.92 -1.26 -7.60
C ARG A 99 6.35 -0.79 -7.32
N VAL A 100 6.72 0.41 -7.75
CA VAL A 100 8.04 0.98 -7.45
C VAL A 100 8.21 1.21 -5.95
N ALA A 101 7.21 1.75 -5.28
CA ALA A 101 7.23 1.96 -3.84
C ALA A 101 7.39 0.64 -3.07
N TYR A 102 6.72 -0.43 -3.51
CA TYR A 102 6.89 -1.78 -2.96
C TYR A 102 8.34 -2.28 -3.06
N TRP A 103 8.96 -2.16 -4.24
CA TRP A 103 10.35 -2.57 -4.43
C TRP A 103 11.33 -1.77 -3.58
N LEU A 104 11.09 -0.47 -3.41
CA LEU A 104 11.91 0.38 -2.55
C LEU A 104 11.83 -0.03 -1.07
N ILE A 105 10.63 -0.36 -0.57
CA ILE A 105 10.45 -0.90 0.78
C ILE A 105 11.22 -2.21 0.93
N LEU A 106 11.13 -3.10 -0.06
CA LEU A 106 11.83 -4.37 -0.03
C LEU A 106 13.35 -4.19 0.01
N VAL A 107 13.90 -3.35 -0.87
CA VAL A 107 15.34 -3.02 -0.87
C VAL A 107 15.76 -2.43 0.47
N ALA A 108 14.93 -1.56 1.07
CA ALA A 108 15.20 -1.00 2.40
C ALA A 108 15.24 -2.08 3.49
N THR A 109 14.31 -3.04 3.46
CA THR A 109 14.27 -4.15 4.43
C THR A 109 15.47 -5.08 4.28
N ILE A 110 15.90 -5.39 3.06
CA ILE A 110 17.12 -6.18 2.84
C ILE A 110 18.35 -5.41 3.35
N ALA A 111 18.45 -4.11 3.04
CA ALA A 111 19.54 -3.27 3.49
C ALA A 111 19.61 -3.20 5.03
N THR A 112 18.48 -3.01 5.71
CA THR A 112 18.44 -3.00 7.19
C THR A 112 18.82 -4.35 7.80
N ILE A 113 18.35 -5.47 7.22
CA ILE A 113 18.75 -6.81 7.68
C ILE A 113 20.25 -7.02 7.53
N CYS A 114 20.84 -6.57 6.42
CA CYS A 114 22.28 -6.65 6.20
C CYS A 114 23.08 -5.78 7.18
N VAL A 115 22.56 -4.63 7.65
CA VAL A 115 23.24 -3.79 8.65
C VAL A 115 23.46 -4.53 9.97
N ILE A 116 22.54 -5.41 10.39
CA ILE A 116 22.61 -6.14 11.67
C ILE A 116 23.93 -6.94 11.82
N PRO A 117 24.28 -7.89 10.94
CA PRO A 117 25.53 -8.63 11.06
C PRO A 117 26.77 -7.74 10.85
N LEU A 118 26.70 -6.72 10.00
CA LEU A 118 27.82 -5.78 9.83
C LEU A 118 28.12 -5.02 11.13
N SER A 119 27.09 -4.66 11.90
CA SER A 119 27.24 -3.98 13.19
C SER A 119 27.83 -4.87 14.28
N ALA A 120 27.68 -6.20 14.18
CA ALA A 120 28.24 -7.16 15.12
C ALA A 120 29.77 -7.36 14.95
N CYS A 121 30.29 -7.18 13.73
CA CYS A 121 31.71 -7.28 13.45
C CYS A 121 32.46 -6.03 13.93
N LYS A 122 33.41 -6.20 14.86
CA LYS A 122 34.19 -5.11 15.50
C LYS A 122 35.32 -4.57 14.63
N THR A 123 35.00 -4.00 13.48
CA THR A 123 36.00 -3.31 12.62
C THR A 123 35.52 -1.92 12.22
N THR A 124 36.44 -0.95 12.06
CA THR A 124 36.10 0.41 11.62
C THR A 124 35.42 0.43 10.25
N LEU A 125 35.82 -0.46 9.34
CA LEU A 125 35.24 -0.57 8.00
C LEU A 125 33.80 -1.11 8.02
N THR A 126 33.48 -2.07 8.88
CA THR A 126 32.12 -2.61 8.99
C THR A 126 31.13 -1.58 9.55
N PHE A 127 31.57 -0.73 10.50
CA PHE A 127 30.76 0.40 10.97
C PHE A 127 30.52 1.47 9.90
N LEU A 128 31.52 1.77 9.06
CA LEU A 128 31.37 2.71 7.96
C LEU A 128 30.39 2.17 6.90
N LEU A 129 30.55 0.91 6.50
CA LEU A 129 29.63 0.24 5.57
C LEU A 129 28.21 0.15 6.12
N ALA A 130 28.05 -0.15 7.41
CA ALA A 130 26.76 -0.14 8.09
C ALA A 130 26.10 1.25 8.05
N ALA A 131 26.86 2.32 8.26
CA ALA A 131 26.34 3.69 8.20
C ALA A 131 25.87 4.07 6.78
N ILE A 132 26.63 3.74 5.73
CA ILE A 132 26.24 4.00 4.34
C ILE A 132 24.97 3.22 3.99
N LEU A 133 24.91 1.94 4.36
CA LEU A 133 23.78 1.07 4.04
C LEU A 133 22.52 1.49 4.81
N SER A 134 22.66 1.93 6.06
CA SER A 134 21.57 2.51 6.85
C SER A 134 21.05 3.81 6.26
N CYS A 135 21.93 4.67 5.74
CA CYS A 135 21.54 5.90 5.05
C CYS A 135 20.79 5.60 3.75
N GLY A 136 21.28 4.63 2.97
CA GLY A 136 20.60 4.16 1.75
C GLY A 136 19.21 3.59 2.03
N SER A 137 19.07 2.81 3.12
CA SER A 137 17.78 2.28 3.56
C SER A 137 16.80 3.37 4.01
N ALA A 138 17.26 4.36 4.77
CA ALA A 138 16.44 5.49 5.16
C ALA A 138 15.97 6.31 3.93
N ALA A 139 16.86 6.53 2.95
CA ALA A 139 16.52 7.23 1.71
C ALA A 139 15.47 6.48 0.89
N SER A 140 15.60 5.16 0.72
CA SER A 140 14.61 4.38 -0.02
C SER A 140 13.25 4.32 0.69
N LEU A 141 13.22 4.24 2.03
CA LEU A 141 11.97 4.33 2.80
C LEU A 141 11.30 5.70 2.66
N LEU A 142 12.06 6.79 2.64
CA LEU A 142 11.51 8.14 2.42
C LEU A 142 10.87 8.26 1.03
N ILE A 143 11.53 7.76 0.00
CA ILE A 143 10.98 7.77 -1.37
C ILE A 143 9.72 6.90 -1.44
N ALA A 144 9.73 5.70 -0.84
CA ALA A 144 8.56 4.83 -0.83
C ALA A 144 7.38 5.44 -0.06
N ALA A 145 7.62 6.03 1.12
CA ALA A 145 6.60 6.67 1.94
C ALA A 145 5.99 7.90 1.23
N SER A 146 6.80 8.68 0.53
CA SER A 146 6.31 9.83 -0.25
C SER A 146 5.48 9.39 -1.47
N MET A 147 5.89 8.33 -2.19
CA MET A 147 5.09 7.73 -3.27
C MET A 147 3.73 7.20 -2.79
N TRP A 148 3.69 6.50 -1.65
CA TRP A 148 2.41 6.07 -1.09
C TRP A 148 1.54 7.24 -0.63
N SER A 149 2.16 8.29 -0.09
CA SER A 149 1.44 9.50 0.32
C SER A 149 0.85 10.24 -0.88
N SER A 150 1.55 10.30 -2.01
CA SER A 150 1.04 10.92 -3.25
C SER A 150 -0.16 10.15 -3.80
N ILE A 151 -0.07 8.81 -3.87
CA ILE A 151 -1.19 7.93 -4.24
C ILE A 151 -2.42 8.20 -3.37
N VAL A 152 -2.24 8.22 -2.04
CA VAL A 152 -3.33 8.49 -1.09
C VAL A 152 -3.94 9.88 -1.34
N SER A 153 -3.12 10.92 -1.49
CA SER A 153 -3.62 12.28 -1.71
C SER A 153 -4.40 12.42 -3.03
N HIS A 154 -3.95 11.73 -4.09
CA HIS A 154 -4.63 11.71 -5.39
C HIS A 154 -6.02 11.08 -5.27
N VAL A 155 -6.11 10.02 -4.48
CA VAL A 155 -7.34 9.26 -4.32
C VAL A 155 -8.28 9.92 -3.32
N GLN A 156 -7.77 10.59 -2.29
CA GLN A 156 -8.59 11.39 -1.37
C GLN A 156 -9.25 12.60 -2.06
N ALA A 157 -8.73 13.05 -3.22
CA ALA A 157 -9.42 14.05 -4.03
C ALA A 157 -10.84 13.60 -4.43
N THR A 158 -11.04 12.28 -4.60
CA THR A 158 -12.33 11.62 -4.88
C THR A 158 -13.37 11.87 -3.78
N ASN A 159 -12.94 12.02 -2.52
CA ASN A 159 -13.87 12.23 -1.40
C ASN A 159 -14.58 13.60 -1.48
N LYS A 160 -14.02 14.57 -2.24
CA LYS A 160 -14.58 15.92 -2.39
C LYS A 160 -15.73 15.97 -3.39
N THR A 161 -15.75 15.05 -4.33
CA THR A 161 -16.84 14.84 -5.28
C THR A 161 -17.82 13.88 -4.62
N GLN A 162 -19.04 14.30 -4.30
CA GLN A 162 -20.07 13.57 -3.53
C GLN A 162 -20.59 12.28 -4.20
N THR A 163 -19.70 11.37 -4.61
CA THR A 163 -20.04 10.09 -5.26
C THR A 163 -20.27 8.98 -4.24
N GLY A 164 -20.28 9.28 -2.94
CA GLY A 164 -20.49 8.26 -1.90
C GLY A 164 -19.36 7.23 -1.77
N ILE A 165 -18.25 7.38 -2.51
CA ILE A 165 -17.05 6.56 -2.37
C ILE A 165 -16.11 7.28 -1.42
N VAL A 166 -15.81 6.67 -0.28
CA VAL A 166 -14.84 7.21 0.69
C VAL A 166 -13.59 6.37 0.65
N ALA A 167 -12.49 6.97 0.18
CA ALA A 167 -11.18 6.37 0.19
C ALA A 167 -10.33 6.93 1.33
N ASP A 168 -9.70 6.04 2.09
CA ASP A 168 -8.89 6.38 3.26
C ASP A 168 -7.53 5.67 3.26
N ALA A 169 -6.56 6.32 3.90
CA ALA A 169 -5.23 5.79 4.10
C ALA A 169 -5.28 4.61 5.07
N GLY A 170 -4.50 3.56 4.79
CA GLY A 170 -4.34 2.46 5.73
C GLY A 170 -3.34 2.79 6.83
N GLN A 171 -3.47 2.16 7.99
CA GLN A 171 -2.49 2.25 9.09
C GLN A 171 -1.05 1.87 8.66
N SER A 172 -0.91 1.06 7.61
CA SER A 172 0.38 0.68 7.04
C SER A 172 1.23 1.87 6.57
N LEU A 173 0.60 2.98 6.13
CA LEU A 173 1.32 4.20 5.72
C LEU A 173 2.05 4.84 6.91
N TRP A 174 1.40 4.86 8.08
CA TRP A 174 2.00 5.38 9.30
C TRP A 174 3.17 4.50 9.77
N LEU A 175 3.05 3.18 9.61
CA LEU A 175 4.15 2.25 9.89
C LEU A 175 5.36 2.49 8.99
N THR A 176 5.17 2.79 7.70
CA THR A 176 6.28 3.11 6.79
C THR A 176 6.99 4.43 7.18
N TRP A 177 6.24 5.44 7.61
CA TRP A 177 6.81 6.69 8.12
C TRP A 177 7.55 6.50 9.44
N ALA A 178 7.01 5.69 10.34
CA ALA A 178 7.68 5.32 11.60
C ALA A 178 8.99 4.56 11.32
N ALA A 179 8.97 3.59 10.41
CA ALA A 179 10.16 2.83 10.01
C ALA A 179 11.26 3.74 9.44
N PHE A 180 10.88 4.75 8.64
CA PHE A 180 11.80 5.77 8.17
C PHE A 180 12.43 6.55 9.33
N ALA A 181 11.61 7.05 10.26
CA ALA A 181 12.10 7.84 11.41
C ALA A 181 13.08 7.04 12.28
N PHE A 182 12.76 5.78 12.58
CA PHE A 182 13.66 4.90 13.34
C PHE A 182 14.95 4.58 12.58
N SER A 183 14.85 4.33 11.27
CA SER A 183 16.03 4.08 10.43
C SER A 183 16.95 5.30 10.39
N LEU A 184 16.39 6.51 10.28
CA LEU A 184 17.16 7.75 10.31
C LEU A 184 17.83 7.98 11.67
N LEU A 185 17.09 7.77 12.76
CA LEU A 185 17.63 7.90 14.13
C LEU A 185 18.78 6.92 14.37
N SER A 186 18.70 5.71 13.81
CA SER A 186 19.75 4.69 13.92
C SER A 186 21.06 5.06 13.22
N VAL A 187 21.06 6.00 12.26
CA VAL A 187 22.29 6.43 11.58
C VAL A 187 23.26 7.13 12.54
N LEU A 188 22.74 7.89 13.51
CA LEU A 188 23.54 8.67 14.46
C LEU A 188 24.55 7.81 15.25
N PRO A 189 24.14 6.73 15.95
CA PRO A 189 25.08 5.89 16.69
C PRO A 189 26.10 5.21 15.76
N TYR A 190 25.74 4.83 14.53
CA TYR A 190 26.69 4.23 13.57
C TYR A 190 27.78 5.22 13.12
N VAL A 191 27.43 6.49 12.90
CA VAL A 191 28.41 7.52 12.55
C VAL A 191 29.35 7.79 13.73
N VAL A 192 28.80 7.92 14.94
CA VAL A 192 29.61 8.15 16.15
C VAL A 192 30.57 6.99 16.40
N SER A 193 30.09 5.73 16.33
CA SER A 193 30.91 4.53 16.58
C SER A 193 32.04 4.38 15.55
N SER A 194 31.80 4.72 14.28
CA SER A 194 32.84 4.68 13.23
C SER A 194 34.02 5.62 13.51
N ARG A 195 33.79 6.73 14.22
CA ARG A 195 34.81 7.73 14.56
C ARG A 195 35.46 7.50 15.93
N THR A 196 34.75 6.89 16.87
CA THR A 196 35.25 6.63 18.23
C THR A 196 35.92 5.27 18.39
N TYR A 197 35.69 4.32 17.49
CA TYR A 197 36.35 3.01 17.54
C TYR A 197 37.84 3.12 17.17
N ARG A 198 38.69 3.30 18.19
CA ARG A 198 40.15 3.25 18.11
C ARG A 198 40.59 1.78 18.24
N ARG A 199 41.19 1.20 17.19
CA ARG A 199 41.90 -0.10 17.28
C ARG A 199 43.00 0.04 18.34
N TYR A 200 42.89 -0.70 19.44
CA TYR A 200 44.01 -1.03 20.31
C TYR A 200 44.58 -2.37 19.87
#